data_AF-A9M9R3-F1
#
_entry.id   AF-A9M9R3-F1
#
_cell.length_a   1.000
_cell.length_b   1.000
_cell.length_c   1.000
_cell.angle_alpha   90.00
_cell.angle_beta   90.00
_cell.angle_gamma   90.00
#
_symmetry.space_group_name_H-M   'P 1'
#
loop_
_entity.id
_entity.type
_entity.pdbx_description
1 polymer ?
#
loop_
_entity_poly.entity_id
_entity_poly.type
_entity_poly.pdbx_seq_one_letter_code
_entity_poly.pdbx_strand_id
1 'polypeptide(L)'
;MTSRSNRSIAGFCLGAIPNAKPLRTFAGIALAFFLASQSAHAVTVVPPGNRNAEQPPIPGASAKRTHELSTTYEKKYQKIYNLLKKDASLRSKIRSTAAAYGIDPIHIIGAIVGEHTYNVDVYDRLQTYYVKAMSYVNQGVSFGYNGESIGQFIKRPEFAACLRFKDSYSLWTCRENVWNADFRGKSVGGKAYPNNRFSAVFFQPFYAGQTFGLGQINPLTALQMSDMVNRISGLPKLDADDGNAVYKTIMDPNLTLPYIAATLKQSITTYRQIADFDISKNPGITATLYNTGGTQARAHTLANENARRKAAGQEPMLPQENYYGWLVNSKLDELKALF
;
A
#
# COMPACT_ATOMS: atom_id res chain seq x y z
N MET A 1 -32.45 41.31 22.44
CA MET A 1 -33.62 40.80 23.20
C MET A 1 -34.87 41.08 22.39
N THR A 2 -35.63 40.03 22.01
CA THR A 2 -37.02 39.94 21.48
C THR A 2 -37.07 38.74 20.52
N SER A 3 -37.33 37.51 20.99
CA SER A 3 -38.60 36.86 21.36
C SER A 3 -39.48 36.39 20.18
N ARG A 4 -39.39 35.08 19.91
CA ARG A 4 -40.39 34.07 19.47
C ARG A 4 -41.84 34.51 19.21
N SER A 5 -42.47 33.98 18.15
CA SER A 5 -43.31 32.74 18.20
C SER A 5 -44.35 32.62 17.05
N ASN A 6 -44.37 31.44 16.43
CA ASN A 6 -45.43 30.74 15.68
C ASN A 6 -46.91 31.16 15.85
N ARG A 7 -47.71 31.09 14.77
CA ARG A 7 -48.69 29.99 14.51
C ARG A 7 -49.47 30.15 13.20
N SER A 8 -49.80 28.98 12.63
CA SER A 8 -50.47 28.68 11.37
C SER A 8 -51.99 28.96 11.33
N ILE A 9 -52.52 29.05 10.09
CA ILE A 9 -53.66 28.29 9.49
C ILE A 9 -54.44 29.22 8.56
N ALA A 10 -54.31 28.99 7.25
CA ALA A 10 -55.21 29.49 6.23
C ALA A 10 -56.33 28.46 6.01
N GLY A 11 -57.58 28.89 6.13
CA GLY A 11 -58.74 28.17 5.63
C GLY A 11 -59.18 28.80 4.32
N PHE A 12 -59.43 28.00 3.29
CA PHE A 12 -60.40 28.33 2.24
C PHE A 12 -60.98 27.05 1.65
N CYS A 13 -62.30 26.98 1.66
CA CYS A 13 -63.11 25.87 1.17
C CYS A 13 -63.34 25.95 -0.36
N LEU A 14 -63.19 24.79 -0.98
CA LEU A 14 -64.00 24.17 -2.05
C LEU A 14 -64.72 25.03 -3.09
N GLY A 15 -64.35 24.79 -4.36
CA GLY A 15 -65.19 24.95 -5.54
C GLY A 15 -65.02 23.78 -6.50
N ALA A 16 -66.05 22.93 -6.57
CA ALA A 16 -66.53 22.03 -7.64
C ALA A 16 -65.59 21.11 -8.45
N ILE A 17 -65.95 19.82 -8.45
CA ILE A 17 -65.46 18.71 -9.32
C ILE A 17 -66.27 18.68 -10.62
N PRO A 18 -65.68 18.27 -11.77
CA PRO A 18 -66.27 17.11 -12.45
C PRO A 18 -65.23 16.12 -13.05
N ASN A 19 -65.49 14.84 -12.76
CA ASN A 19 -65.42 13.63 -13.61
C ASN A 19 -64.17 13.19 -14.42
N ALA A 20 -63.86 11.91 -14.18
CA ALA A 20 -63.33 10.87 -15.08
C ALA A 20 -61.83 10.85 -15.44
N LYS A 21 -61.15 9.80 -14.93
CA LYS A 21 -59.78 9.37 -15.31
C LYS A 21 -59.78 8.62 -16.66
N PRO A 22 -58.62 8.51 -17.31
CA PRO A 22 -58.02 7.17 -17.36
C PRO A 22 -56.51 7.19 -17.05
N LEU A 23 -56.17 6.56 -15.93
CA LEU A 23 -55.20 5.47 -15.81
C LEU A 23 -54.07 5.36 -16.87
N ARG A 24 -53.27 6.41 -17.12
CA ARG A 24 -52.04 6.29 -17.94
C ARG A 24 -50.80 6.99 -17.39
N THR A 25 -50.92 7.74 -16.31
CA THR A 25 -49.80 8.50 -15.72
C THR A 25 -49.07 7.81 -14.56
N PHE A 26 -49.52 6.63 -14.11
CA PHE A 26 -48.83 5.88 -13.05
C PHE A 26 -47.85 4.80 -13.54
N ALA A 27 -47.89 4.43 -14.83
CA ALA A 27 -46.98 3.43 -15.39
C ALA A 27 -45.57 3.98 -15.67
N GLY A 28 -45.42 5.29 -15.91
CA GLY A 28 -44.13 5.92 -16.22
C GLY A 28 -43.22 6.13 -15.01
N ILE A 29 -43.80 6.31 -13.81
CA ILE A 29 -43.03 6.56 -12.57
C ILE A 29 -42.55 5.23 -11.94
N ALA A 30 -43.29 4.14 -12.13
CA ALA A 30 -42.87 2.81 -11.66
C ALA A 30 -41.71 2.22 -12.48
N LEU A 31 -41.62 2.53 -13.79
CA LEU A 31 -40.56 2.00 -14.65
C LEU A 31 -39.21 2.74 -14.47
N ALA A 32 -39.22 3.98 -13.96
CA ALA A 32 -38.01 4.73 -13.65
C ALA A 32 -37.33 4.28 -12.33
N PHE A 33 -38.09 3.72 -11.38
CA PHE A 33 -37.53 3.18 -10.12
C PHE A 33 -36.92 1.79 -10.27
N PHE A 34 -37.33 1.00 -11.27
CA PHE A 34 -36.78 -0.34 -11.51
C PHE A 34 -35.41 -0.35 -12.23
N LEU A 35 -35.01 0.77 -12.85
CA LEU A 35 -33.71 0.90 -13.54
C LEU A 35 -32.59 1.46 -12.66
N ALA A 36 -32.88 1.83 -11.40
CA ALA A 36 -31.91 2.41 -10.47
C ALA A 36 -31.47 1.46 -9.34
N SER A 37 -31.89 0.20 -9.36
CA SER A 37 -31.26 -0.85 -8.54
C SER A 37 -29.95 -1.28 -9.19
N GLN A 38 -28.96 -0.37 -9.21
CA GLN A 38 -27.58 -0.82 -9.33
C GLN A 38 -27.33 -1.72 -8.11
N SER A 39 -27.17 -3.02 -8.36
CA SER A 39 -26.71 -3.97 -7.35
C SER A 39 -25.43 -3.40 -6.74
N ALA A 40 -25.51 -2.86 -5.54
CA ALA A 40 -24.33 -2.55 -4.76
C ALA A 40 -23.68 -3.90 -4.45
N HIS A 41 -22.77 -4.34 -5.31
CA HIS A 41 -21.96 -5.51 -5.03
C HIS A 41 -21.19 -5.23 -3.75
N ALA A 42 -21.54 -5.95 -2.68
CA ALA A 42 -20.82 -5.87 -1.43
C ALA A 42 -19.37 -6.33 -1.69
N VAL A 43 -18.41 -5.51 -1.27
CA VAL A 43 -16.99 -5.86 -1.31
C VAL A 43 -16.78 -7.16 -0.54
N THR A 44 -16.09 -8.12 -1.13
CA THR A 44 -15.84 -9.41 -0.48
C THR A 44 -14.75 -9.26 0.57
N VAL A 45 -15.06 -9.49 1.83
CA VAL A 45 -14.06 -9.46 2.91
C VAL A 45 -13.24 -10.75 2.86
N VAL A 46 -11.93 -10.60 2.76
CA VAL A 46 -11.01 -11.75 2.77
C VAL A 46 -10.82 -12.21 4.22
N PRO A 47 -11.17 -13.46 4.56
CA PRO A 47 -11.06 -13.95 5.92
C PRO A 47 -9.59 -14.02 6.38
N PRO A 48 -9.30 -13.96 7.69
CA PRO A 48 -7.96 -14.16 8.21
C PRO A 48 -7.44 -15.57 7.92
N GLY A 49 -6.12 -15.74 8.03
CA GLY A 49 -5.46 -17.04 7.91
C GLY A 49 -5.11 -17.44 6.47
N ASN A 50 -4.38 -18.55 6.36
CA ASN A 50 -3.79 -18.99 5.11
C ASN A 50 -4.81 -19.59 4.14
N ARG A 51 -4.59 -19.32 2.85
CA ARG A 51 -5.26 -20.02 1.76
C ARG A 51 -4.51 -21.29 1.36
N ASN A 52 -3.22 -21.36 1.66
CA ASN A 52 -2.38 -22.53 1.44
C ASN A 52 -2.18 -23.31 2.74
N ALA A 53 -2.43 -24.63 2.72
CA ALA A 53 -2.22 -25.50 3.88
C ALA A 53 -0.73 -25.55 4.30
N GLU A 54 0.15 -25.55 3.30
CA GLU A 54 1.60 -25.55 3.49
C GLU A 54 2.21 -24.20 3.08
N GLN A 55 3.39 -23.92 3.64
CA GLN A 55 4.11 -22.70 3.35
C GLN A 55 4.54 -22.66 1.87
N PRO A 56 4.20 -21.60 1.12
CA PRO A 56 4.70 -21.42 -0.24
C PRO A 56 6.24 -21.39 -0.28
N PRO A 57 6.87 -21.78 -1.41
CA PRO A 57 8.32 -21.82 -1.52
C PRO A 57 9.00 -20.50 -1.14
N ILE A 58 10.05 -20.60 -0.32
CA ILE A 58 10.90 -19.46 0.04
C ILE A 58 12.00 -19.33 -1.02
N PRO A 59 12.21 -18.14 -1.62
CA PRO A 59 13.26 -17.93 -2.61
C PRO A 59 14.67 -18.26 -2.09
N GLY A 60 15.52 -18.83 -2.94
CA GLY A 60 16.88 -19.21 -2.59
C GLY A 60 17.76 -18.05 -2.09
N ALA A 61 17.47 -16.82 -2.51
CA ALA A 61 18.16 -15.63 -2.01
C ALA A 61 17.95 -15.40 -0.50
N SER A 62 16.77 -15.73 0.02
CA SER A 62 16.48 -15.68 1.47
C SER A 62 17.24 -16.77 2.22
N ALA A 63 17.33 -17.98 1.66
CA ALA A 63 18.10 -19.07 2.23
C ALA A 63 19.60 -18.73 2.29
N LYS A 64 20.14 -18.16 1.21
CA LYS A 64 21.53 -17.69 1.13
C LYS A 64 21.84 -16.66 2.22
N ARG A 65 21.02 -15.61 2.37
CA ARG A 65 21.23 -14.59 3.42
C ARG A 65 21.16 -15.16 4.83
N THR A 66 20.21 -16.05 5.09
CA THR A 66 20.09 -16.71 6.39
C THR A 66 21.33 -17.56 6.71
N HIS A 67 21.89 -18.24 5.71
CA HIS A 67 23.14 -18.98 5.84
C HIS A 67 24.34 -18.05 6.07
N GLU A 68 24.47 -16.95 5.30
CA GLU A 68 25.53 -15.95 5.49
C GLU A 68 25.51 -15.32 6.90
N LEU A 69 24.32 -15.19 7.49
CA LEU A 69 24.12 -14.70 8.86
C LEU A 69 24.24 -15.80 9.92
N SER A 70 24.55 -17.05 9.54
CA SER A 70 24.70 -18.19 10.45
C SER A 70 23.53 -18.36 11.42
N THR A 71 22.30 -18.18 10.91
CA THR A 71 21.06 -18.20 11.70
C THR A 71 19.98 -19.07 11.04
N THR A 72 18.78 -19.11 11.62
CA THR A 72 17.61 -19.79 11.06
C THR A 72 16.41 -18.84 11.00
N TYR A 73 15.41 -19.13 10.17
CA TYR A 73 14.21 -18.31 10.10
C TYR A 73 13.50 -18.22 11.46
N GLU A 74 13.40 -19.32 12.21
CA GLU A 74 12.79 -19.29 13.55
C GLU A 74 13.60 -18.42 14.52
N LYS A 75 14.94 -18.48 14.51
CA LYS A 75 15.76 -17.59 15.35
C LYS A 75 15.55 -16.12 15.00
N LYS A 76 15.46 -15.79 13.70
CA LYS A 76 15.20 -14.43 13.22
C LYS A 76 13.81 -13.95 13.62
N TYR A 77 12.79 -14.79 13.47
CA TYR A 77 11.43 -14.55 13.93
C TYR A 77 11.41 -14.25 15.44
N GLN A 78 12.01 -15.11 16.25
CA GLN A 78 12.07 -14.93 17.70
C GLN A 78 12.80 -13.63 18.08
N LYS A 79 13.84 -13.23 17.34
CA LYS A 79 14.56 -11.98 17.59
C LYS A 79 13.65 -10.76 17.36
N ILE A 80 12.98 -10.66 16.21
CA ILE A 80 12.06 -9.53 15.94
C ILE A 80 10.86 -9.54 16.89
N TYR A 81 10.28 -10.72 17.16
CA TYR A 81 9.16 -10.85 18.10
C TYR A 81 9.55 -10.40 19.51
N ASN A 82 10.70 -10.82 20.02
CA ASN A 82 11.17 -10.43 21.35
C ASN A 82 11.50 -8.93 21.45
N LEU A 83 12.02 -8.32 20.36
CA LEU A 83 12.20 -6.86 20.32
C LEU A 83 10.85 -6.16 20.48
N LEU A 84 9.85 -6.54 19.68
CA LEU A 84 8.50 -5.96 19.73
C LEU A 84 7.82 -6.18 21.09
N LYS A 85 7.97 -7.37 21.67
CA LYS A 85 7.42 -7.72 22.99
C LYS A 85 7.99 -6.83 24.10
N LYS A 86 9.31 -6.62 24.10
CA LYS A 86 10.03 -5.85 25.13
C LYS A 86 9.85 -4.34 24.98
N ASP A 87 9.71 -3.84 23.75
CA ASP A 87 9.61 -2.39 23.49
C ASP A 87 8.16 -1.90 23.48
N ALA A 88 7.65 -1.57 24.67
CA ALA A 88 6.30 -1.02 24.84
C ALA A 88 6.12 0.36 24.15
N SER A 89 7.20 1.15 24.04
CA SER A 89 7.18 2.46 23.39
C SER A 89 6.96 2.31 21.88
N LEU A 90 7.72 1.40 21.26
CA LEU A 90 7.54 1.06 19.85
C LEU A 90 6.14 0.53 19.57
N ARG A 91 5.63 -0.40 20.39
CA ARG A 91 4.24 -0.89 20.24
C ARG A 91 3.21 0.22 20.37
N SER A 92 3.39 1.15 21.29
CA SER A 92 2.52 2.33 21.42
C SER A 92 2.52 3.20 20.17
N LYS A 93 3.71 3.48 19.61
CA LYS A 93 3.86 4.22 18.34
C LYS A 93 3.20 3.49 17.17
N ILE A 94 3.33 2.17 17.10
CA ILE A 94 2.69 1.35 16.06
C ILE A 94 1.16 1.42 16.19
N ARG A 95 0.59 1.28 17.39
CA ARG A 95 -0.86 1.44 17.61
C ARG A 95 -1.36 2.82 17.19
N SER A 96 -0.69 3.88 17.66
CA SER A 96 -1.05 5.26 17.33
C SER A 96 -0.98 5.53 15.82
N THR A 97 0.09 5.08 15.17
CA THR A 97 0.26 5.22 13.72
C THR A 97 -0.82 4.42 12.99
N ALA A 98 -1.05 3.15 13.33
CA ALA A 98 -2.07 2.32 12.70
C ALA A 98 -3.46 2.95 12.80
N ALA A 99 -3.81 3.48 13.98
CA ALA A 99 -5.06 4.19 14.22
C ALA A 99 -5.21 5.44 13.34
N ALA A 100 -4.16 6.27 13.23
CA ALA A 100 -4.17 7.45 12.35
C ALA A 100 -4.42 7.10 10.88
N TYR A 101 -3.95 5.93 10.43
CA TYR A 101 -4.18 5.43 9.08
C TYR A 101 -5.45 4.58 8.96
N GLY A 102 -6.18 4.32 10.05
CA GLY A 102 -7.39 3.50 10.02
C GLY A 102 -7.13 2.06 9.59
N ILE A 103 -5.99 1.48 10.00
CA ILE A 103 -5.65 0.07 9.80
C ILE A 103 -5.40 -0.59 11.15
N ASP A 104 -5.57 -1.91 11.23
CA ASP A 104 -5.20 -2.68 12.42
C ASP A 104 -3.65 -2.71 12.57
N PRO A 105 -3.09 -2.46 13.77
CA PRO A 105 -1.64 -2.51 14.00
C PRO A 105 -0.99 -3.84 13.62
N ILE A 106 -1.76 -4.94 13.56
CA ILE A 106 -1.29 -6.24 13.11
C ILE A 106 -0.75 -6.21 11.67
N HIS A 107 -1.24 -5.30 10.81
CA HIS A 107 -0.71 -5.14 9.45
C HIS A 107 0.72 -4.58 9.45
N ILE A 108 1.01 -3.61 10.32
CA ILE A 108 2.35 -3.02 10.46
C ILE A 108 3.31 -4.07 11.04
N ILE A 109 2.90 -4.78 12.08
CA ILE A 109 3.71 -5.86 12.67
C ILE A 109 3.94 -7.00 11.68
N GLY A 110 2.91 -7.43 10.97
CA GLY A 110 3.03 -8.49 9.96
C GLY A 110 4.04 -8.15 8.86
N ALA A 111 4.00 -6.90 8.37
CA ALA A 111 4.97 -6.41 7.40
C ALA A 111 6.42 -6.50 7.94
N ILE A 112 6.66 -5.94 9.13
CA ILE A 112 7.98 -5.93 9.78
C ILE A 112 8.45 -7.36 10.07
N VAL A 113 7.63 -8.19 10.69
CA VAL A 113 8.00 -9.56 11.08
C VAL A 113 8.33 -10.42 9.87
N GLY A 114 7.53 -10.33 8.80
CA GLY A 114 7.81 -11.06 7.56
C GLY A 114 9.18 -10.69 7.00
N GLU A 115 9.46 -9.41 6.90
CA GLU A 115 10.70 -8.89 6.34
C GLU A 115 11.94 -9.31 7.15
N HIS A 116 11.90 -9.10 8.46
CA HIS A 116 13.00 -9.45 9.36
C HIS A 116 13.15 -10.96 9.57
N THR A 117 12.14 -11.76 9.24
CA THR A 117 12.31 -13.22 9.25
C THR A 117 13.05 -13.70 8.01
N TYR A 118 12.69 -13.25 6.80
CA TYR A 118 13.22 -13.85 5.56
C TYR A 118 14.31 -13.06 4.85
N ASN A 119 14.47 -11.76 5.12
CA ASN A 119 15.38 -10.92 4.32
C ASN A 119 16.53 -10.34 5.11
N VAL A 120 16.22 -9.63 6.20
CA VAL A 120 17.21 -8.91 6.99
C VAL A 120 17.29 -9.50 8.38
N ASP A 121 18.35 -9.19 9.12
CA ASP A 121 18.37 -9.41 10.57
C ASP A 121 18.13 -8.09 11.28
N VAL A 122 17.46 -8.17 12.42
CA VAL A 122 17.16 -7.01 13.26
C VAL A 122 18.47 -6.51 13.87
N TYR A 123 18.79 -5.23 13.72
CA TYR A 123 19.83 -4.64 14.56
C TYR A 123 19.32 -4.53 15.98
N ASP A 124 20.17 -4.87 16.95
CA ASP A 124 19.79 -4.97 18.37
C ASP A 124 19.22 -3.66 18.94
N ARG A 125 19.40 -2.53 18.25
CA ARG A 125 19.00 -1.20 18.69
C ARG A 125 18.54 -0.31 17.53
N LEU A 126 17.42 0.41 17.73
CA LEU A 126 16.93 1.44 16.81
C LEU A 126 17.97 2.54 16.56
N GLN A 127 18.83 2.83 17.55
CA GLN A 127 19.92 3.79 17.42
C GLN A 127 20.90 3.45 16.28
N THR A 128 21.13 2.16 16.01
CA THR A 128 22.03 1.74 14.93
C THR A 128 21.50 2.14 13.56
N TYR A 129 20.18 2.11 13.36
CA TYR A 129 19.57 2.61 12.11
C TYR A 129 19.79 4.11 11.94
N TYR A 130 19.65 4.89 13.02
CA TYR A 130 19.85 6.34 12.99
C TYR A 130 21.29 6.73 12.65
N VAL A 131 22.29 6.09 13.26
CA VAL A 131 23.71 6.36 12.96
C VAL A 131 24.03 6.09 11.50
N LYS A 132 23.54 4.97 10.96
CA LYS A 132 23.68 4.65 9.52
C LYS A 132 22.97 5.68 8.64
N ALA A 133 21.82 6.20 9.07
CA ALA A 133 21.11 7.24 8.33
C ALA A 133 21.97 8.48 8.12
N MET A 134 22.56 8.96 9.22
CA MET A 134 23.39 10.16 9.18
C MET A 134 24.64 9.97 8.33
N SER A 135 25.25 8.77 8.32
CA SER A 135 26.42 8.53 7.47
C SER A 135 26.10 8.64 5.97
N TYR A 136 24.95 8.17 5.51
CA TYR A 136 24.57 8.30 4.10
C TYR A 136 24.18 9.73 3.73
N VAL A 137 23.41 10.40 4.59
CA VAL A 137 23.02 11.79 4.37
C VAL A 137 24.25 12.70 4.29
N ASN A 138 25.26 12.47 5.13
CA ASN A 138 26.51 13.25 5.11
C ASN A 138 27.37 13.01 3.86
N GLN A 139 27.19 11.89 3.15
CA GLN A 139 27.89 11.61 1.89
C GLN A 139 27.25 12.31 0.69
N GLY A 140 26.05 12.86 0.85
CA GLY A 140 25.25 13.42 -0.23
C GLY A 140 24.52 12.33 -1.01
N VAL A 141 23.20 12.40 -1.00
CA VAL A 141 22.33 11.44 -1.69
C VAL A 141 21.75 12.10 -2.95
N SER A 142 22.03 11.50 -4.11
CA SER A 142 21.44 11.88 -5.40
C SER A 142 20.84 10.64 -6.08
N PHE A 143 19.68 10.80 -6.70
CA PHE A 143 19.01 9.74 -7.45
C PHE A 143 19.25 9.93 -8.94
N GLY A 144 19.69 8.86 -9.61
CA GLY A 144 20.10 8.93 -11.01
C GLY A 144 20.65 7.60 -11.52
N TYR A 145 20.88 7.56 -12.83
CA TYR A 145 21.46 6.42 -13.52
C TYR A 145 22.44 6.90 -14.59
N ASN A 146 23.64 6.33 -14.62
CA ASN A 146 24.70 6.67 -15.58
C ASN A 146 24.95 8.19 -15.73
N GLY A 147 24.98 8.92 -14.61
CA GLY A 147 25.22 10.37 -14.58
C GLY A 147 24.01 11.25 -14.93
N GLU A 148 22.86 10.67 -15.28
CA GLU A 148 21.60 11.39 -15.50
C GLU A 148 20.77 11.36 -14.22
N SER A 149 20.36 12.51 -13.69
CA SER A 149 19.52 12.56 -12.49
C SER A 149 18.10 12.08 -12.77
N ILE A 150 17.39 11.62 -11.74
CA ILE A 150 15.98 11.23 -11.87
C ILE A 150 15.13 12.40 -12.36
N GLY A 151 15.36 13.61 -11.86
CA GLY A 151 14.65 14.83 -12.26
C GLY A 151 14.89 15.20 -13.73
N GLN A 152 16.05 14.86 -14.30
CA GLN A 152 16.31 14.98 -15.74
C GLN A 152 15.61 13.88 -16.53
N PHE A 153 15.74 12.63 -16.09
CA PHE A 153 15.24 11.46 -16.81
C PHE A 153 13.71 11.49 -17.00
N ILE A 154 12.95 11.89 -15.97
CA ILE A 154 11.48 11.91 -16.02
C ILE A 154 10.90 13.10 -16.80
N LYS A 155 11.73 13.97 -17.40
CA LYS A 155 11.29 15.06 -18.30
C LYS A 155 11.13 14.62 -19.75
N ARG A 156 11.49 13.37 -20.08
CA ARG A 156 11.39 12.86 -21.44
C ARG A 156 9.94 12.74 -21.92
N PRO A 157 9.66 12.83 -23.24
CA PRO A 157 8.30 12.81 -23.79
C PRO A 157 7.47 11.59 -23.39
N GLU A 158 8.10 10.43 -23.19
CA GLU A 158 7.46 9.18 -22.76
C GLU A 158 6.72 9.34 -21.41
N PHE A 159 7.19 10.26 -20.55
CA PHE A 159 6.58 10.53 -19.25
C PHE A 159 5.50 11.62 -19.29
N ALA A 160 5.24 12.26 -20.43
CA ALA A 160 4.32 13.40 -20.53
C ALA A 160 2.91 13.07 -20.01
N ALA A 161 2.42 11.85 -20.30
CA ALA A 161 1.12 11.37 -19.84
C ALA A 161 1.01 11.32 -18.31
N CYS A 162 2.12 11.17 -17.59
CA CYS A 162 2.12 11.11 -16.13
C CYS A 162 1.87 12.48 -15.47
N LEU A 163 2.07 13.60 -16.17
CA LEU A 163 1.86 14.96 -15.65
C LEU A 163 0.39 15.28 -15.31
N ARG A 164 -0.54 14.43 -15.77
CA ARG A 164 -1.96 14.52 -15.42
C ARG A 164 -2.22 14.18 -13.95
N PHE A 165 -1.38 13.34 -13.34
CA PHE A 165 -1.55 12.91 -11.96
C PHE A 165 -1.02 13.99 -11.01
N LYS A 166 -1.85 14.36 -10.04
CA LYS A 166 -1.53 15.39 -9.04
C LYS A 166 -1.11 14.79 -7.69
N ASP A 167 -1.50 13.55 -7.43
CA ASP A 167 -1.06 12.81 -6.27
C ASP A 167 0.23 12.02 -6.56
N SER A 168 1.07 11.92 -5.54
CA SER A 168 2.38 11.30 -5.58
C SER A 168 2.31 9.81 -5.94
N TYR A 169 1.28 9.10 -5.44
CA TYR A 169 1.14 7.66 -5.69
C TYR A 169 0.92 7.38 -7.17
N SER A 170 -0.09 8.00 -7.77
CA SER A 170 -0.44 7.80 -9.18
C SER A 170 0.64 8.35 -10.10
N LEU A 171 1.27 9.48 -9.75
CA LEU A 171 2.37 10.06 -10.52
C LEU A 171 3.58 9.10 -10.59
N TRP A 172 4.06 8.62 -9.45
CA TRP A 172 5.23 7.73 -9.42
C TRP A 172 4.93 6.34 -9.94
N THR A 173 3.70 5.83 -9.75
CA THR A 173 3.26 4.57 -10.37
C THR A 173 3.19 4.68 -11.89
N CYS A 174 2.69 5.80 -12.42
CA CYS A 174 2.72 6.06 -13.86
C CYS A 174 4.15 6.05 -14.42
N ARG A 175 5.08 6.73 -13.73
CA ARG A 175 6.50 6.76 -14.13
C ARG A 175 7.13 5.37 -14.10
N GLU A 176 6.85 4.57 -13.09
CA GLU A 176 7.32 3.18 -13.03
C GLU A 176 6.73 2.32 -14.17
N ASN A 177 5.47 2.53 -14.54
CA ASN A 177 4.85 1.85 -15.67
C ASN A 177 5.50 2.25 -17.01
N VAL A 178 5.76 3.54 -17.23
CA VAL A 178 6.50 4.02 -18.42
C VAL A 178 7.90 3.42 -18.45
N TRP A 179 8.63 3.40 -17.33
CA TRP A 179 9.92 2.71 -17.26
C TRP A 179 9.83 1.25 -17.70
N ASN A 180 8.88 0.50 -17.15
CA ASN A 180 8.72 -0.92 -17.47
C ASN A 180 8.30 -1.15 -18.93
N ALA A 181 7.45 -0.29 -19.48
CA ALA A 181 6.95 -0.41 -20.84
C ALA A 181 7.99 -0.01 -21.87
N ASP A 182 8.70 1.10 -21.67
CA ASP A 182 9.42 1.77 -22.75
C ASP A 182 10.94 1.70 -22.61
N PHE A 183 11.46 1.54 -21.38
CA PHE A 183 12.90 1.64 -21.12
C PHE A 183 13.52 0.31 -20.66
N ARG A 184 12.89 -0.40 -19.73
CA ARG A 184 13.48 -1.58 -19.08
C ARG A 184 13.94 -2.63 -20.10
N GLY A 185 15.25 -2.89 -20.13
CA GLY A 185 15.85 -3.89 -21.03
C GLY A 185 15.84 -3.50 -22.51
N LYS A 186 15.55 -2.23 -22.84
CA LYS A 186 15.44 -1.72 -24.21
C LYS A 186 16.52 -0.68 -24.49
N SER A 187 16.69 -0.36 -25.78
CA SER A 187 17.51 0.76 -26.23
C SER A 187 16.61 1.90 -26.70
N VAL A 188 16.74 3.08 -26.11
CA VAL A 188 15.94 4.26 -26.45
C VAL A 188 16.90 5.42 -26.73
N GLY A 189 16.77 6.06 -27.91
CA GLY A 189 17.64 7.16 -28.32
C GLY A 189 19.13 6.80 -28.32
N GLY A 190 19.48 5.58 -28.73
CA GLY A 190 20.87 5.09 -28.78
C GLY A 190 21.47 4.70 -27.41
N LYS A 191 20.73 4.81 -26.32
CA LYS A 191 21.15 4.38 -24.97
C LYS A 191 20.48 3.07 -24.57
N ALA A 192 21.27 2.08 -24.16
CA ALA A 192 20.76 0.83 -23.62
C ALA A 192 20.43 0.98 -22.13
N TYR A 193 19.29 0.42 -21.72
CA TYR A 193 18.81 0.44 -20.34
C TYR A 193 18.77 -0.98 -19.75
N PRO A 194 19.10 -1.14 -18.46
CA PRO A 194 19.16 -2.45 -17.83
C PRO A 194 17.76 -3.07 -17.74
N ASN A 195 17.69 -4.40 -17.84
CA ASN A 195 16.47 -5.15 -17.53
C ASN A 195 16.28 -5.26 -16.00
N ASN A 196 16.04 -4.13 -15.33
CA ASN A 196 15.89 -4.06 -13.89
C ASN A 196 14.74 -3.12 -13.49
N ARG A 197 14.32 -3.17 -12.23
CA ARG A 197 13.22 -2.36 -11.67
C ARG A 197 13.59 -0.88 -11.63
N PHE A 198 12.62 0.02 -11.83
CA PHE A 198 12.85 1.47 -11.82
C PHE A 198 13.52 1.96 -10.53
N SER A 199 12.99 1.51 -9.39
CA SER A 199 13.57 1.77 -8.06
C SER A 199 15.01 1.31 -7.94
N ALA A 200 15.36 0.16 -8.54
CA ALA A 200 16.72 -0.37 -8.48
C ALA A 200 17.71 0.38 -9.36
N VAL A 201 17.22 0.98 -10.44
CA VAL A 201 18.07 1.69 -11.42
C VAL A 201 18.36 3.12 -10.99
N PHE A 202 17.36 3.84 -10.46
CA PHE A 202 17.49 5.27 -10.18
C PHE A 202 17.59 5.63 -8.69
N PHE A 203 17.07 4.79 -7.79
CA PHE A 203 16.86 5.14 -6.39
C PHE A 203 17.75 4.36 -5.42
N GLN A 204 18.86 3.81 -5.89
CA GLN A 204 19.79 3.00 -5.10
C GLN A 204 21.24 3.46 -5.28
N PRO A 205 21.56 4.71 -4.87
CA PRO A 205 22.86 5.33 -5.14
C PRO A 205 24.07 4.66 -4.47
N PHE A 206 23.86 3.85 -3.44
CA PHE A 206 24.97 3.18 -2.72
C PHE A 206 25.08 1.70 -3.07
N TYR A 207 23.99 0.93 -2.95
CA TYR A 207 23.97 -0.50 -3.29
C TYR A 207 22.62 -0.93 -3.84
N ALA A 208 22.63 -1.84 -4.82
CA ALA A 208 21.42 -2.44 -5.37
C ALA A 208 20.66 -3.27 -4.31
N GLY A 209 19.34 -3.15 -4.29
CA GLY A 209 18.45 -3.85 -3.35
C GLY A 209 18.21 -3.14 -2.00
N GLN A 210 18.70 -1.91 -1.80
CA GLN A 210 18.58 -1.26 -0.49
C GLN A 210 17.16 -0.85 -0.10
N THR A 211 16.82 -1.26 1.11
CA THR A 211 15.65 -0.92 1.90
C THR A 211 16.14 -0.58 3.31
N PHE A 212 15.46 0.33 4.02
CA PHE A 212 16.00 0.82 5.29
C PHE A 212 14.99 0.95 6.42
N GLY A 213 15.56 1.11 7.62
CA GLY A 213 14.82 1.25 8.87
C GLY A 213 14.12 -0.04 9.26
N LEU A 214 13.29 0.04 10.30
CA LEU A 214 12.52 -1.10 10.78
C LEU A 214 11.56 -1.65 9.71
N GLY A 215 11.04 -0.78 8.85
CA GLY A 215 10.11 -1.16 7.78
C GLY A 215 10.76 -1.64 6.49
N GLN A 216 12.07 -1.49 6.31
CA GLN A 216 12.73 -1.79 5.04
C GLN A 216 12.02 -1.11 3.85
N ILE A 217 11.80 0.20 3.96
CA ILE A 217 11.20 0.99 2.87
C ILE A 217 12.28 1.44 1.90
N ASN A 218 11.99 1.40 0.59
CA ASN A 218 12.85 1.97 -0.45
C ASN A 218 12.42 3.42 -0.78
N PRO A 219 13.32 4.25 -1.37
CA PRO A 219 13.03 5.65 -1.66
C PRO A 219 11.80 5.88 -2.55
N LEU A 220 11.60 5.07 -3.59
CA LEU A 220 10.46 5.21 -4.51
C LEU A 220 9.12 5.00 -3.78
N THR A 221 9.05 4.01 -2.88
CA THR A 221 7.87 3.77 -2.05
C THR A 221 7.59 4.95 -1.12
N ALA A 222 8.62 5.57 -0.53
CA ALA A 222 8.44 6.76 0.28
C ALA A 222 7.90 7.94 -0.55
N LEU A 223 8.48 8.17 -1.73
CA LEU A 223 8.00 9.19 -2.67
C LEU A 223 6.55 8.95 -3.09
N GLN A 224 6.18 7.71 -3.42
CA GLN A 224 4.80 7.32 -3.74
C GLN A 224 3.81 7.64 -2.61
N MET A 225 4.18 7.38 -1.36
CA MET A 225 3.31 7.59 -0.20
C MET A 225 3.30 9.03 0.32
N SER A 226 4.16 9.90 -0.20
CA SER A 226 4.46 11.19 0.43
C SER A 226 3.23 12.08 0.66
N ASP A 227 2.31 12.20 -0.32
CA ASP A 227 1.09 12.99 -0.14
C ASP A 227 0.16 12.43 0.94
N MET A 228 0.02 11.10 1.02
CA MET A 228 -0.81 10.47 2.05
C MET A 228 -0.21 10.71 3.43
N VAL A 229 1.11 10.59 3.55
CA VAL A 229 1.82 10.78 4.81
C VAL A 229 1.82 12.25 5.23
N ASN A 230 2.01 13.18 4.31
CA ASN A 230 1.88 14.61 4.58
C ASN A 230 0.48 14.95 5.10
N ARG A 231 -0.58 14.43 4.45
CA ARG A 231 -1.96 14.69 4.84
C ARG A 231 -2.34 14.09 6.20
N ILE A 232 -1.89 12.87 6.51
CA ILE A 232 -2.31 12.14 7.72
C ILE A 232 -1.38 12.43 8.91
N SER A 233 -0.08 12.53 8.67
CA SER A 233 0.94 12.64 9.71
C SER A 233 1.65 14.00 9.76
N GLY A 234 1.37 14.91 8.83
CA GLY A 234 1.95 16.24 8.82
C GLY A 234 3.44 16.29 8.44
N LEU A 235 4.04 15.18 8.00
CA LEU A 235 5.44 15.17 7.58
C LEU A 235 5.62 15.96 6.28
N PRO A 236 6.77 16.62 6.05
CA PRO A 236 7.05 17.30 4.79
C PRO A 236 6.89 16.38 3.58
N LYS A 237 6.42 16.94 2.46
CA LYS A 237 6.44 16.22 1.19
C LYS A 237 7.88 15.96 0.76
N LEU A 238 8.11 14.78 0.20
CA LEU A 238 9.41 14.33 -0.30
C LEU A 238 9.54 14.69 -1.78
N ASP A 239 10.73 15.14 -2.14
CA ASP A 239 11.14 15.38 -3.53
C ASP A 239 12.24 14.39 -3.90
N ALA A 240 12.21 13.89 -5.14
CA ALA A 240 13.26 13.01 -5.64
C ALA A 240 14.57 13.76 -5.94
N ASP A 241 14.52 15.09 -6.09
CA ASP A 241 15.71 15.93 -6.20
C ASP A 241 16.35 16.22 -4.81
N ASP A 242 15.65 15.92 -3.70
CA ASP A 242 16.19 15.95 -2.33
C ASP A 242 16.37 14.53 -1.77
N GLY A 243 17.37 13.83 -2.31
CA GLY A 243 17.69 12.46 -1.89
C GLY A 243 18.02 12.35 -0.39
N ASN A 244 18.59 13.40 0.21
CA ASN A 244 18.95 13.43 1.62
C ASN A 244 17.72 13.37 2.52
N ALA A 245 16.69 14.18 2.24
CA ALA A 245 15.43 14.14 2.97
C ALA A 245 14.73 12.78 2.83
N VAL A 246 14.76 12.19 1.63
CA VAL A 246 14.18 10.87 1.39
C VAL A 246 14.90 9.79 2.19
N TYR A 247 16.24 9.76 2.15
CA TYR A 247 17.03 8.78 2.92
C TYR A 247 16.88 8.95 4.42
N LYS A 248 16.93 10.18 4.93
CA LYS A 248 16.65 10.46 6.35
C LYS A 248 15.31 9.87 6.77
N THR A 249 14.27 10.07 5.95
CA THR A 249 12.90 9.63 6.24
C THR A 249 12.77 8.12 6.30
N ILE A 250 13.33 7.39 5.34
CA ILE A 250 13.19 5.92 5.29
C ILE A 250 14.07 5.21 6.33
N MET A 251 15.16 5.86 6.76
CA MET A 251 16.11 5.29 7.72
C MET A 251 15.78 5.61 9.18
N ASP A 252 15.15 6.75 9.47
CA ASP A 252 14.73 7.13 10.83
C ASP A 252 13.46 6.34 11.25
N PRO A 253 13.51 5.53 12.32
CA PRO A 253 12.36 4.75 12.79
C PRO A 253 11.12 5.59 13.12
N ASN A 254 11.27 6.83 13.58
CA ASN A 254 10.13 7.69 13.90
C ASN A 254 9.47 8.25 12.64
N LEU A 255 10.28 8.52 11.59
CA LEU A 255 9.77 9.04 10.32
C LEU A 255 9.22 7.94 9.43
N THR A 256 9.77 6.72 9.51
CA THR A 256 9.43 5.61 8.59
C THR A 256 8.10 4.93 8.91
N LEU A 257 7.67 4.88 10.18
CA LEU A 257 6.42 4.21 10.60
C LEU A 257 5.17 4.70 9.84
N PRO A 258 4.94 6.02 9.68
CA PRO A 258 3.88 6.56 8.83
C PRO A 258 3.89 6.03 7.39
N TYR A 259 5.07 5.86 6.79
CA TYR A 259 5.20 5.35 5.42
C TYR A 259 4.88 3.84 5.33
N ILE A 260 5.18 3.06 6.38
CA ILE A 260 4.75 1.65 6.47
C ILE A 260 3.22 1.59 6.47
N ALA A 261 2.59 2.36 7.35
CA ALA A 261 1.14 2.41 7.50
C ALA A 261 0.45 2.90 6.21
N ALA A 262 1.00 3.93 5.57
CA ALA A 262 0.52 4.44 4.28
C ALA A 262 0.55 3.36 3.19
N THR A 263 1.65 2.60 3.09
CA THR A 263 1.83 1.53 2.10
C THR A 263 0.80 0.40 2.28
N LEU A 264 0.54 0.02 3.53
CA LEU A 264 -0.45 -1.00 3.88
C LEU A 264 -1.87 -0.51 3.62
N LYS A 265 -2.18 0.73 4.02
CA LYS A 265 -3.48 1.37 3.73
C LYS A 265 -3.72 1.47 2.23
N GLN A 266 -2.70 1.85 1.46
CA GLN A 266 -2.78 1.91 0.02
C GLN A 266 -3.07 0.51 -0.55
N SER A 267 -2.40 -0.52 -0.06
CA SER A 267 -2.64 -1.90 -0.52
C SER A 267 -4.07 -2.37 -0.26
N ILE A 268 -4.61 -2.12 0.94
CA ILE A 268 -6.01 -2.40 1.29
C ILE A 268 -6.97 -1.65 0.36
N THR A 269 -6.69 -0.36 0.12
CA THR A 269 -7.53 0.51 -0.72
C THR A 269 -7.52 0.06 -2.17
N THR A 270 -6.34 -0.22 -2.73
CA THR A 270 -6.17 -0.69 -4.11
C THR A 270 -6.90 -2.00 -4.36
N TYR A 271 -6.80 -2.99 -3.45
CA TYR A 271 -7.51 -4.25 -3.61
C TYR A 271 -9.03 -4.08 -3.52
N ARG A 272 -9.51 -3.22 -2.62
CA ARG A 272 -10.94 -2.89 -2.51
C ARG A 272 -11.48 -2.24 -3.78
N GLN A 273 -10.71 -1.33 -4.39
CA GLN A 273 -11.15 -0.54 -5.54
C GLN A 273 -11.02 -1.27 -6.88
N ILE A 274 -10.01 -2.12 -7.03
CA ILE A 274 -9.69 -2.73 -8.33
C ILE A 274 -10.19 -4.18 -8.40
N ALA A 275 -10.07 -4.92 -7.30
CA ALA A 275 -10.34 -6.37 -7.27
C ALA A 275 -11.59 -6.73 -6.45
N ASP A 276 -12.35 -5.74 -5.97
CA ASP A 276 -13.55 -5.91 -5.12
C ASP A 276 -13.32 -6.76 -3.85
N PHE A 277 -12.09 -6.73 -3.32
CA PHE A 277 -11.71 -7.44 -2.08
C PHE A 277 -11.27 -6.51 -0.95
N ASP A 278 -11.88 -6.67 0.22
CA ASP A 278 -11.40 -6.06 1.46
C ASP A 278 -10.41 -7.00 2.15
N ILE A 279 -9.12 -6.68 2.03
CA ILE A 279 -8.03 -7.43 2.65
C ILE A 279 -7.66 -6.92 4.07
N SER A 280 -8.43 -5.99 4.65
CA SER A 280 -8.17 -5.43 5.99
C SER A 280 -8.33 -6.42 7.14
N LYS A 281 -8.86 -7.61 6.88
CA LYS A 281 -8.98 -8.69 7.87
C LYS A 281 -7.95 -9.81 7.68
N ASN A 282 -7.07 -9.71 6.68
CA ASN A 282 -6.02 -10.69 6.43
C ASN A 282 -4.63 -10.03 6.40
N PRO A 283 -3.90 -10.01 7.53
CA PRO A 283 -2.57 -9.41 7.57
C PRO A 283 -1.54 -10.17 6.73
N GLY A 284 -1.72 -11.47 6.49
CA GLY A 284 -0.86 -12.22 5.59
C GLY A 284 -0.89 -11.70 4.15
N ILE A 285 -2.07 -11.34 3.63
CA ILE A 285 -2.17 -10.72 2.31
C ILE A 285 -1.44 -9.37 2.29
N THR A 286 -1.67 -8.52 3.29
CA THR A 286 -0.98 -7.22 3.33
C THR A 286 0.53 -7.35 3.50
N ALA A 287 1.02 -8.33 4.27
CA ALA A 287 2.45 -8.60 4.44
C ALA A 287 3.08 -9.13 3.15
N THR A 288 2.35 -9.94 2.37
CA THR A 288 2.75 -10.38 1.03
C THR A 288 2.95 -9.19 0.11
N LEU A 289 1.97 -8.28 0.08
CA LEU A 289 2.00 -7.09 -0.78
C LEU A 289 3.07 -6.10 -0.37
N TYR A 290 3.23 -5.87 0.94
CA TYR A 290 4.25 -4.97 1.46
C TYR A 290 5.66 -5.44 1.06
N ASN A 291 5.97 -6.72 1.25
CA ASN A 291 7.33 -7.25 1.06
C ASN A 291 7.66 -7.58 -0.40
N THR A 292 6.66 -7.77 -1.27
CA THR A 292 6.89 -8.07 -2.70
C THR A 292 6.55 -6.94 -3.65
N GLY A 293 5.76 -5.97 -3.20
CA GLY A 293 5.24 -4.89 -4.04
C GLY A 293 4.28 -5.37 -5.13
N GLY A 294 4.10 -4.52 -6.15
CA GLY A 294 3.25 -4.82 -7.31
C GLY A 294 1.75 -4.84 -7.02
N THR A 295 1.30 -4.19 -5.95
CA THR A 295 -0.10 -4.20 -5.47
C THR A 295 -1.10 -3.93 -6.60
N GLN A 296 -0.92 -2.86 -7.37
CA GLN A 296 -1.88 -2.49 -8.41
C GLN A 296 -1.93 -3.53 -9.55
N ALA A 297 -0.77 -3.98 -10.03
CA ALA A 297 -0.71 -5.02 -11.07
C ALA A 297 -1.37 -6.32 -10.60
N ARG A 298 -1.11 -6.75 -9.36
CA ARG A 298 -1.72 -7.95 -8.76
C ARG A 298 -3.24 -7.80 -8.61
N ALA A 299 -3.72 -6.64 -8.18
CA ALA A 299 -5.14 -6.37 -8.06
C ALA A 299 -5.85 -6.42 -9.43
N HIS A 300 -5.27 -5.81 -10.47
CA HIS A 300 -5.81 -5.92 -11.84
C HIS A 300 -5.81 -7.36 -12.36
N THR A 301 -4.72 -8.10 -12.16
CA THR A 301 -4.66 -9.52 -12.57
C THR A 301 -5.76 -10.33 -11.89
N LEU A 302 -5.98 -10.13 -10.59
CA LEU A 302 -7.04 -10.81 -9.84
C LEU A 302 -8.44 -10.41 -10.32
N ALA A 303 -8.67 -9.12 -10.55
CA ALA A 303 -9.94 -8.60 -11.07
C ALA A 303 -10.28 -9.21 -12.44
N ASN A 304 -9.30 -9.22 -13.35
CA ASN A 304 -9.46 -9.80 -14.69
C ASN A 304 -9.73 -11.31 -14.64
N GLU A 305 -9.03 -12.04 -13.76
CA GLU A 305 -9.28 -13.46 -13.55
C GLU A 305 -10.69 -13.72 -13.00
N ASN A 306 -11.12 -12.95 -12.00
CA ASN A 306 -12.46 -13.11 -11.43
C ASN A 306 -13.59 -12.69 -12.37
N ALA A 307 -13.35 -11.72 -13.26
CA ALA A 307 -14.28 -11.41 -14.34
C ALA A 307 -14.46 -12.62 -15.27
N ARG A 308 -13.37 -13.32 -15.64
CA ARG A 308 -13.45 -14.56 -16.44
C ARG A 308 -14.17 -15.68 -15.70
N ARG A 309 -13.85 -15.89 -14.42
CA ARG A 309 -14.51 -16.89 -13.57
C ARG A 309 -16.01 -16.66 -13.46
N LYS A 310 -16.41 -15.42 -13.20
CA LYS A 310 -17.83 -15.02 -13.14
C LYS A 310 -18.55 -15.32 -14.46
N ALA A 311 -17.94 -15.01 -15.61
CA ALA A 311 -18.50 -15.32 -16.92
C ALA A 311 -18.63 -16.84 -17.17
N ALA A 312 -17.78 -17.64 -16.54
CA ALA A 312 -17.81 -19.11 -16.59
C ALA A 312 -18.67 -19.75 -15.49
N GLY A 313 -19.38 -18.98 -14.66
CA GLY A 313 -20.17 -19.50 -13.54
C GLY A 313 -19.34 -20.09 -12.39
N GLN A 314 -18.06 -19.72 -12.29
CA GLN A 314 -17.14 -20.19 -11.26
C GLN A 314 -17.05 -19.20 -10.09
N GLU A 315 -16.79 -19.74 -8.90
CA GLU A 315 -16.54 -18.94 -7.70
C GLU A 315 -15.30 -18.03 -7.86
N PRO A 316 -15.33 -16.82 -7.28
CA PRO A 316 -14.23 -15.89 -7.36
C PRO A 316 -13.00 -16.45 -6.63
N MET A 317 -11.85 -16.29 -7.25
CA MET A 317 -10.56 -16.54 -6.62
C MET A 317 -10.29 -15.46 -5.57
N LEU A 318 -9.97 -15.87 -4.34
CA LEU A 318 -9.51 -14.96 -3.30
C LEU A 318 -8.03 -14.59 -3.50
N PRO A 319 -7.58 -13.42 -3.01
CA PRO A 319 -6.16 -13.12 -2.88
C PRO A 319 -5.44 -14.20 -2.07
N GLN A 320 -4.21 -14.53 -2.47
CA GLN A 320 -3.38 -15.54 -1.80
C GLN A 320 -2.11 -14.93 -1.25
N GLU A 321 -1.71 -15.40 -0.08
CA GLU A 321 -0.44 -15.05 0.54
C GLU A 321 0.74 -15.77 -0.12
N ASN A 322 1.92 -15.15 -0.06
CA ASN A 322 3.18 -15.85 -0.30
C ASN A 322 3.81 -16.28 1.04
N TYR A 323 5.06 -16.74 1.03
CA TYR A 323 5.78 -17.17 2.23
C TYR A 323 5.84 -16.12 3.36
N TYR A 324 5.89 -14.81 3.06
CA TYR A 324 5.80 -13.76 4.10
C TYR A 324 4.43 -13.79 4.77
N GLY A 325 3.38 -13.73 3.95
CA GLY A 325 2.03 -13.68 4.47
C GLY A 325 1.63 -14.97 5.16
N TRP A 326 2.14 -16.10 4.67
CA TRP A 326 1.91 -17.41 5.26
C TRP A 326 2.46 -17.44 6.69
N LEU A 327 3.71 -17.00 6.89
CA LEU A 327 4.31 -16.90 8.22
C LEU A 327 3.46 -16.02 9.15
N VAL A 328 3.06 -14.82 8.69
CA VAL A 328 2.30 -13.86 9.50
C VAL A 328 0.96 -14.44 9.95
N ASN A 329 0.25 -15.11 9.05
CA ASN A 329 -1.01 -15.77 9.37
C ASN A 329 -0.81 -16.98 10.29
N SER A 330 0.25 -17.76 10.10
CA SER A 330 0.59 -18.90 10.98
C SER A 330 0.98 -18.48 12.39
N LYS A 331 1.51 -17.25 12.56
CA LYS A 331 1.89 -16.67 13.86
C LYS A 331 0.86 -15.65 14.37
N LEU A 332 -0.33 -15.59 13.76
CA LEU A 332 -1.27 -14.48 13.98
C LEU A 332 -1.68 -14.30 15.46
N ASP A 333 -1.94 -15.40 16.17
CA ASP A 333 -2.35 -15.33 17.57
C ASP A 333 -1.22 -14.84 18.48
N GLU A 334 0.01 -15.29 18.23
CA GLU A 334 1.20 -14.81 18.94
C GLU A 334 1.45 -13.32 18.69
N LEU A 335 1.30 -12.87 17.44
CA LEU A 335 1.47 -11.46 17.08
C LEU A 335 0.35 -10.57 17.65
N LYS A 336 -0.90 -11.06 17.72
CA LYS A 336 -2.01 -10.34 18.36
C LYS A 336 -1.80 -10.15 19.85
N ALA A 337 -1.17 -11.11 20.53
CA ALA A 337 -0.85 -11.01 21.97
C ALA A 337 0.12 -9.86 22.31
N LEU A 338 0.68 -9.17 21.31
CA LEU A 338 1.49 -7.97 21.51
C LEU A 338 0.65 -6.72 21.85
N PHE A 339 -0.67 -6.70 21.64
CA PHE A 339 -1.47 -5.46 21.71
C PHE A 339 -2.55 -5.40 22.77
#